data_AF-A0A3R7TFM7-F1
#
_entry.id   AF-A0A3R7TFM7-F1
#
_cell.length_a   1.000
_cell.length_b   1.000
_cell.length_c   1.000
_cell.angle_alpha   90.00
_cell.angle_beta   90.00
_cell.angle_gamma   90.00
#
_symmetry.space_group_name_H-M   'P 1'
#
loop_
_entity.id
_entity.type
_entity.pdbx_description
1 polymer ?
#
loop_
_entity_poly.entity_id
_entity_poly.type
_entity_poly.pdbx_seq_one_letter_code
_entity_poly.pdbx_strand_id
1 'polypeptide(L)'
;MGTSKSKRRVKIVESIASAISSKKIFDTIDYRNRNEDYIKQYMHQPLIKELEELYENLELSKSNDKEIVKQKAKDCLLWEGDVNTTVNNFTFFGTQHRPDFVVKIDKLSVAVEVKKGETGSSLREGIGQSLVYASAFDFVVYLYVDISKDKKIRDSMSGKQEQELINDLWDSHNALFQVV
;
A
#
# COMPACT_ATOMS: atom_id res chain seq x y z
N MET A 1 12.46 5.41 -17.96
CA MET A 1 12.71 6.83 -17.57
C MET A 1 11.75 7.15 -16.45
N GLY A 2 12.22 7.16 -15.20
CA GLY A 2 11.36 7.41 -14.03
C GLY A 2 10.77 8.81 -14.10
N THR A 3 9.45 8.93 -14.09
CA THR A 3 8.81 10.23 -13.88
C THR A 3 9.28 10.80 -12.56
N SER A 4 9.82 12.01 -12.56
CA SER A 4 10.19 12.74 -11.34
C SER A 4 9.07 12.64 -10.30
N LYS A 5 9.42 12.15 -9.10
CA LYS A 5 8.51 12.05 -7.96
C LYS A 5 8.14 13.45 -7.49
N SER A 6 6.99 13.97 -7.92
CA SER A 6 6.54 15.30 -7.46
C SER A 6 6.19 15.24 -5.98
N LYS A 7 6.42 16.34 -5.24
CA LYS A 7 6.12 16.43 -3.80
C LYS A 7 4.68 16.01 -3.47
N ARG A 8 3.73 16.37 -4.33
CA ARG A 8 2.31 16.01 -4.16
C ARG A 8 2.08 14.50 -4.28
N ARG A 9 2.70 13.84 -5.27
CA ARG A 9 2.56 12.39 -5.48
C ARG A 9 3.20 11.61 -4.33
N VAL A 10 4.39 12.02 -3.90
CA VAL A 10 5.08 11.43 -2.74
C VAL A 10 4.23 11.53 -1.49
N LYS A 11 3.67 12.72 -1.20
CA LYS A 11 2.80 12.92 -0.04
C LYS A 11 1.59 11.98 -0.05
N ILE A 12 0.95 11.77 -1.20
CA ILE A 12 -0.18 10.83 -1.31
C ILE A 12 0.27 9.40 -0.98
N VAL A 13 1.40 8.95 -1.53
CA VAL A 13 1.93 7.59 -1.31
C VAL A 13 2.33 7.38 0.14
N GLU A 14 3.00 8.35 0.76
CA GLU A 14 3.38 8.31 2.18
C GLU A 14 2.16 8.31 3.11
N SER A 15 1.12 9.09 2.79
CA SER A 15 -0.16 9.08 3.52
C SER A 15 -0.83 7.71 3.47
N ILE A 16 -0.92 7.09 2.28
CA ILE A 16 -1.46 5.73 2.11
C ILE A 16 -0.70 4.74 2.99
N ALA A 17 0.64 4.77 2.92
CA ALA A 17 1.50 3.89 3.69
C ALA A 17 1.31 4.09 5.20
N SER A 18 1.31 5.34 5.67
CA SER A 18 1.09 5.70 7.07
C SER A 18 -0.27 5.22 7.60
N ALA A 19 -1.33 5.31 6.78
CA ALA A 19 -2.67 4.86 7.16
C ALA A 19 -2.71 3.35 7.44
N ILE A 20 -2.11 2.56 6.53
CA ILE A 20 -2.10 1.09 6.64
C ILE A 20 -1.05 0.56 7.63
N SER A 21 0.00 1.33 7.92
CA SER A 21 1.07 0.97 8.85
C SER A 21 0.86 1.51 10.28
N SER A 22 -0.27 2.17 10.54
CA SER A 22 -0.47 2.90 11.80
C SER A 22 -0.43 1.96 13.01
N LYS A 23 0.29 2.35 14.07
CA LYS A 23 0.38 1.57 15.32
C LYS A 23 -0.98 1.17 15.88
N LYS A 24 -2.00 2.02 15.70
CA LYS A 24 -3.38 1.76 16.11
C LYS A 24 -3.94 0.46 15.52
N ILE A 25 -3.60 0.13 14.26
CA ILE A 25 -4.02 -1.14 13.63
C ILE A 25 -3.33 -2.32 14.33
N PHE A 26 -2.01 -2.23 14.52
CA PHE A 26 -1.19 -3.33 15.03
C PHE A 26 -1.27 -3.55 16.55
N ASP A 27 -1.64 -2.51 17.31
CA ASP A 27 -1.89 -2.61 18.75
C ASP A 27 -3.28 -3.19 19.05
N THR A 28 -4.19 -3.18 18.06
CA THR A 28 -5.58 -3.66 18.21
C THR A 28 -5.77 -5.11 17.75
N ILE A 29 -4.90 -5.61 16.86
CA ILE A 29 -5.07 -6.91 16.20
C ILE A 29 -3.93 -7.84 16.55
N ASP A 30 -4.25 -9.06 17.02
CA ASP A 30 -3.30 -10.15 17.12
C ASP A 30 -3.04 -10.78 15.74
N TYR A 31 -2.25 -10.09 14.92
CA TYR A 31 -1.98 -10.46 13.52
C TYR A 31 -1.32 -11.84 13.36
N ARG A 32 -0.68 -12.38 14.40
CA ARG A 32 -0.13 -13.76 14.37
C ARG A 32 -1.24 -14.78 14.16
N ASN A 33 -2.38 -14.57 14.81
CA ASN A 33 -3.52 -15.50 14.83
C ASN A 33 -4.65 -15.10 13.86
N ARG A 34 -4.40 -14.13 12.96
CA ARG A 34 -5.34 -13.70 11.92
C ARG A 34 -4.80 -14.01 10.53
N ASN A 35 -5.70 -14.29 9.60
CA ASN A 35 -5.34 -14.45 8.19
C ASN A 35 -5.11 -13.07 7.54
N GLU A 36 -4.52 -13.05 6.35
CA GLU A 36 -4.21 -11.80 5.64
C GLU A 36 -5.48 -11.01 5.28
N ASP A 37 -6.54 -11.69 4.86
CA ASP A 37 -7.81 -11.03 4.50
C ASP A 37 -8.43 -10.25 5.66
N TYR A 38 -8.37 -10.79 6.87
CA TYR A 38 -8.82 -10.11 8.07
C TYR A 38 -7.97 -8.86 8.34
N ILE A 39 -6.64 -8.96 8.19
CA ILE A 39 -5.74 -7.81 8.34
C ILE A 39 -6.09 -6.72 7.32
N LYS A 40 -6.28 -7.10 6.05
CA LYS A 40 -6.66 -6.19 4.95
C LYS A 40 -8.01 -5.50 5.22
N GLN A 41 -9.01 -6.23 5.70
CA GLN A 41 -10.31 -5.65 6.06
C GLN A 41 -10.19 -4.56 7.15
N TYR A 42 -9.31 -4.76 8.13
CA TYR A 42 -9.06 -3.76 9.17
C TYR A 42 -8.27 -2.54 8.68
N MET A 43 -7.48 -2.68 7.60
CA MET A 43 -6.76 -1.57 6.97
C MET A 43 -7.66 -0.71 6.07
N HIS A 44 -8.72 -1.30 5.51
CA HIS A 44 -9.62 -0.62 4.58
C HIS A 44 -10.27 0.66 5.16
N GLN A 45 -10.79 0.60 6.39
CA GLN A 45 -11.46 1.75 7.02
C GLN A 45 -10.50 2.91 7.34
N PRO A 46 -9.33 2.68 7.96
CA PRO A 46 -8.28 3.70 8.08
C PRO A 46 -7.87 4.30 6.74
N LEU A 47 -7.72 3.47 5.70
CA LEU A 47 -7.32 3.94 4.38
C LEU A 47 -8.38 4.87 3.75
N ILE A 48 -9.67 4.53 3.84
CA ILE A 48 -10.74 5.43 3.38
C ILE A 48 -10.68 6.77 4.11
N LYS A 49 -10.51 6.77 5.44
CA LYS A 49 -10.42 8.03 6.21
C LYS A 49 -9.25 8.90 5.78
N GLU A 50 -8.07 8.31 5.58
CA GLU A 50 -6.90 9.03 5.09
C GLU A 50 -7.17 9.62 3.68
N LEU A 51 -7.84 8.86 2.81
CA LEU A 51 -8.20 9.34 1.48
C LEU A 51 -9.21 10.49 1.55
N GLU A 52 -10.21 10.43 2.45
CA GLU A 52 -11.13 11.55 2.71
C GLU A 52 -10.35 12.81 3.10
N GLU A 53 -9.43 12.70 4.07
CA GLU A 53 -8.56 13.80 4.51
C GLU A 53 -7.66 14.32 3.39
N LEU A 54 -7.11 13.45 2.53
CA LEU A 54 -6.32 13.86 1.37
C LEU A 54 -7.16 14.63 0.36
N TYR A 55 -8.39 14.20 0.08
CA TYR A 55 -9.28 14.88 -0.85
C TYR A 55 -9.67 16.29 -0.36
N GLU A 56 -9.84 16.45 0.95
CA GLU A 56 -10.07 17.76 1.58
C GLU A 56 -8.80 18.63 1.54
N ASN A 57 -7.67 18.10 1.99
CA ASN A 57 -6.44 18.89 2.20
C ASN A 57 -5.68 19.23 0.91
N LEU A 58 -5.78 18.39 -0.12
CA LEU A 58 -5.08 18.58 -1.38
C LEU A 58 -5.99 19.12 -2.49
N GLU A 59 -7.21 19.54 -2.16
CA GLU A 59 -8.23 20.04 -3.11
C GLU A 59 -8.38 19.11 -4.33
N LEU A 60 -8.34 17.78 -4.09
CA LEU A 60 -8.49 16.79 -5.17
C LEU A 60 -9.92 16.78 -5.70
N SER A 61 -10.88 17.22 -4.89
CA SER A 61 -12.23 17.50 -5.34
C SER A 61 -12.40 18.98 -5.66
N LYS A 62 -12.98 19.28 -6.82
CA LYS A 62 -13.49 20.62 -7.17
C LYS A 62 -14.80 20.99 -6.47
N SER A 63 -15.31 20.13 -5.57
CA SER A 63 -16.58 20.33 -4.86
C SER A 63 -16.31 20.70 -3.41
N ASN A 64 -17.03 21.71 -2.92
CA ASN A 64 -17.05 22.09 -1.50
C ASN A 64 -18.06 21.26 -0.69
N ASP A 65 -18.84 20.39 -1.33
CA ASP A 65 -19.77 19.48 -0.67
C ASP A 65 -19.01 18.29 -0.08
N LYS A 66 -19.05 18.17 1.26
CA LYS A 66 -18.36 17.12 2.02
C LYS A 66 -18.82 15.71 1.65
N GLU A 67 -20.10 15.50 1.34
CA GLU A 67 -20.58 14.16 0.99
C GLU A 67 -20.08 13.75 -0.39
N ILE A 68 -20.00 14.69 -1.35
CA ILE A 68 -19.37 14.45 -2.65
C ILE A 68 -17.87 14.13 -2.50
N VAL A 69 -17.17 14.83 -1.60
CA VAL A 69 -15.76 14.58 -1.30
C VAL A 69 -15.55 13.18 -0.74
N LYS A 70 -16.34 12.77 0.26
CA LYS A 70 -16.28 11.43 0.83
C LYS A 70 -16.58 10.34 -0.18
N GLN A 71 -17.58 10.55 -1.04
CA GLN A 71 -17.90 9.57 -2.08
C GLN A 71 -16.73 9.39 -3.05
N LYS A 72 -16.09 10.47 -3.50
CA LYS A 72 -14.89 10.37 -4.36
C LYS A 72 -13.73 9.66 -3.68
N ALA A 73 -13.51 9.91 -2.39
CA ALA A 73 -12.47 9.23 -1.63
C ALA A 73 -12.74 7.72 -1.53
N LYS A 74 -14.00 7.29 -1.38
CA LYS A 74 -14.39 5.88 -1.43
C LYS A 74 -14.21 5.29 -2.83
N ASP A 75 -14.71 5.98 -3.86
CA ASP A 75 -14.65 5.50 -5.25
C ASP A 75 -13.22 5.37 -5.78
N CYS A 76 -12.27 6.11 -5.19
CA CYS A 76 -10.87 6.04 -5.59
C CYS A 76 -10.14 4.81 -5.04
N LEU A 77 -10.71 4.12 -4.04
CA LEU A 77 -10.14 2.92 -3.44
C LEU A 77 -10.85 1.68 -4.00
N LEU A 78 -10.09 0.82 -4.69
CA LEU A 78 -10.53 -0.49 -5.12
C LEU A 78 -9.89 -1.53 -4.20
N TRP A 79 -10.66 -2.47 -3.69
CA TRP A 79 -10.18 -3.53 -2.80
C TRP A 79 -10.53 -4.90 -3.34
N GLU A 80 -9.59 -5.85 -3.26
CA GLU A 80 -9.83 -7.22 -3.74
C GLU A 80 -11.04 -7.89 -3.05
N GLY A 81 -11.22 -7.63 -1.76
CA GLY A 81 -12.27 -8.22 -0.93
C GLY A 81 -13.68 -7.65 -1.16
N ASP A 82 -13.83 -6.53 -1.87
CA ASP A 82 -15.14 -5.97 -2.18
C ASP A 82 -15.62 -6.46 -3.56
N VAL A 83 -16.67 -7.28 -3.56
CA VAL A 83 -17.32 -7.80 -4.79
C VAL A 83 -17.88 -6.71 -5.69
N ASN A 84 -18.13 -5.51 -5.16
CA ASN A 84 -18.66 -4.38 -5.92
C ASN A 84 -17.55 -3.52 -6.55
N THR A 85 -16.30 -3.69 -6.14
CA THR A 85 -15.15 -3.00 -6.73
C THR A 85 -14.28 -3.98 -7.50
N THR A 86 -14.19 -3.84 -8.81
CA THR A 86 -13.26 -4.65 -9.60
C THR A 86 -11.88 -4.01 -9.52
N VAL A 87 -11.00 -4.55 -8.68
CA VAL A 87 -9.55 -4.31 -8.86
C VAL A 87 -9.20 -4.84 -10.24
N ASN A 88 -8.76 -3.96 -11.14
CA ASN A 88 -8.43 -4.36 -12.49
C ASN A 88 -7.22 -5.30 -12.44
N ASN A 89 -7.45 -6.58 -12.70
CA ASN A 89 -6.37 -7.51 -13.00
C ASN A 89 -5.60 -6.99 -14.21
N PHE A 90 -4.28 -7.09 -14.16
CA PHE A 90 -3.45 -6.83 -15.32
C PHE A 90 -2.68 -8.10 -15.69
N THR A 91 -2.44 -8.29 -16.99
CA THR A 91 -1.73 -9.46 -17.49
C THR A 91 -0.26 -9.12 -17.67
N PHE A 92 0.62 -9.91 -17.05
CA PHE A 92 2.06 -9.77 -17.19
C PHE A 92 2.70 -11.16 -17.22
N PHE A 93 3.62 -11.38 -18.16
CA PHE A 93 4.17 -12.71 -18.48
C PHE A 93 3.11 -13.82 -18.65
N GLY A 94 1.95 -13.48 -19.23
CA GLY A 94 0.87 -14.43 -19.52
C GLY A 94 0.05 -14.86 -18.29
N THR A 95 0.31 -14.30 -17.10
CA THR A 95 -0.47 -14.55 -15.89
C THR A 95 -1.21 -13.31 -15.42
N GLN A 96 -2.30 -13.50 -14.68
CA GLN A 96 -3.07 -12.41 -14.07
C GLN A 96 -2.43 -12.00 -12.75
N HIS A 97 -2.34 -10.69 -12.53
CA HIS A 97 -1.79 -10.08 -11.33
C HIS A 97 -2.80 -9.10 -10.75
N ARG A 98 -2.93 -9.10 -9.42
CA ARG A 98 -3.93 -8.31 -8.69
C ARG A 98 -3.33 -7.85 -7.36
N PRO A 99 -3.13 -6.53 -7.17
CA PRO A 99 -2.79 -5.99 -5.85
C PRO A 99 -3.97 -6.11 -4.89
N ASP A 100 -3.69 -6.14 -3.59
CA ASP A 100 -4.73 -6.15 -2.56
C ASP A 100 -5.63 -4.93 -2.64
N PHE A 101 -5.03 -3.73 -2.77
CA PHE A 101 -5.75 -2.49 -3.00
C PHE A 101 -5.16 -1.72 -4.17
N VAL A 102 -6.01 -0.94 -4.83
CA VAL A 102 -5.60 0.05 -5.82
C VAL A 102 -6.22 1.39 -5.49
N VAL A 103 -5.40 2.42 -5.35
CA VAL A 103 -5.83 3.80 -5.15
C VAL A 103 -5.65 4.57 -6.47
N LYS A 104 -6.73 5.17 -6.98
CA LYS A 104 -6.73 5.98 -8.22
C LYS A 104 -7.14 7.42 -7.95
N ILE A 105 -6.17 8.32 -7.88
CA ILE A 105 -6.41 9.75 -7.67
C ILE A 105 -5.97 10.52 -8.92
N ASP A 106 -6.90 11.18 -9.60
CA ASP A 106 -6.65 11.85 -10.90
C ASP A 106 -5.97 10.91 -11.92
N LYS A 107 -4.70 11.18 -12.26
CA LYS A 107 -3.86 10.35 -13.16
C LYS A 107 -2.86 9.48 -12.40
N LEU A 108 -2.89 9.51 -11.07
CA LEU A 108 -2.01 8.73 -10.21
C LEU A 108 -2.69 7.40 -9.87
N SER A 109 -1.94 6.32 -10.05
CA SER A 109 -2.33 4.96 -9.70
C SER A 109 -1.34 4.35 -8.71
N VAL A 110 -1.82 3.91 -7.54
CA VAL A 110 -0.99 3.31 -6.50
C VAL A 110 -1.50 1.90 -6.23
N ALA A 111 -0.64 0.90 -6.39
CA ALA A 111 -0.91 -0.45 -5.91
C ALA A 111 -0.50 -0.56 -4.43
N VAL A 112 -1.30 -1.26 -3.63
CA VAL A 112 -0.97 -1.57 -2.24
C VAL A 112 -0.97 -3.08 -2.08
N GLU A 113 0.12 -3.62 -1.56
CA GLU A 113 0.30 -5.05 -1.29
C GLU A 113 0.58 -5.24 0.20
N VAL A 114 -0.13 -6.17 0.83
CA VAL A 114 -0.02 -6.50 2.25
C VAL A 114 0.32 -7.98 2.40
N LYS A 115 1.51 -8.27 2.91
CA LYS A 115 1.93 -9.63 3.23
C LYS A 115 2.19 -9.78 4.72
N LYS A 116 1.83 -10.93 5.28
CA LYS A 116 2.23 -11.32 6.64
C LYS A 116 3.20 -12.49 6.58
N GLY A 117 4.23 -12.48 7.41
CA GLY A 117 5.14 -13.61 7.48
C GLY A 117 6.32 -13.43 8.42
N GLU A 118 7.09 -14.50 8.59
CA GLU A 118 8.26 -14.55 9.47
C GLU A 118 9.50 -15.15 8.78
N THR A 119 9.43 -15.33 7.46
CA THR A 119 10.47 -16.00 6.66
C THR A 119 11.02 -15.08 5.59
N GLY A 120 12.26 -15.33 5.16
CA GLY A 120 12.82 -14.64 4.00
C GLY A 120 12.10 -14.99 2.69
N SER A 121 11.39 -16.13 2.62
CA SER A 121 10.64 -16.52 1.42
C SER A 121 9.43 -15.61 1.20
N SER A 122 8.63 -15.38 2.24
CA SER A 122 7.49 -14.46 2.21
C SER A 122 7.93 -13.03 1.92
N LEU A 123 9.07 -12.60 2.47
CA LEU A 123 9.63 -11.28 2.18
C LEU A 123 9.98 -11.11 0.68
N ARG A 124 10.69 -12.09 0.10
CA ARG A 124 11.06 -12.07 -1.33
C ARG A 124 9.85 -12.15 -2.26
N GLU A 125 8.82 -12.91 -1.88
CA GLU A 125 7.57 -13.00 -2.64
C GLU A 125 6.92 -11.63 -2.80
N GLY A 126 6.71 -10.90 -1.70
CA GLY A 126 6.08 -9.58 -1.75
C GLY A 126 6.96 -8.50 -2.41
N ILE A 127 8.30 -8.58 -2.28
CA ILE A 127 9.22 -7.73 -3.06
C ILE A 127 9.06 -8.01 -4.57
N GLY A 128 9.02 -9.29 -4.96
CA GLY A 128 8.84 -9.70 -6.35
C GLY A 128 7.50 -9.21 -6.94
N GLN A 129 6.41 -9.37 -6.19
CA GLN A 129 5.10 -8.84 -6.57
C GLN A 129 5.14 -7.31 -6.73
N SER A 130 5.80 -6.61 -5.80
CA SER A 130 5.93 -5.16 -5.85
C SER A 130 6.65 -4.68 -7.11
N LEU A 131 7.72 -5.36 -7.53
CA LEU A 131 8.42 -5.05 -8.77
C LEU A 131 7.57 -5.31 -10.01
N VAL A 132 6.74 -6.37 -10.00
CA VAL A 132 5.78 -6.64 -11.08
C VAL A 132 4.71 -5.55 -11.13
N TYR A 133 4.14 -5.15 -9.99
CA TYR A 133 3.16 -4.07 -9.91
C TYR A 133 3.74 -2.71 -10.34
N ALA A 134 5.00 -2.42 -10.03
CA ALA A 134 5.69 -1.21 -10.48
C ALA A 134 5.79 -1.09 -12.02
N SER A 135 5.56 -2.16 -12.77
CA SER A 135 5.46 -2.11 -14.23
C SER A 135 4.11 -1.61 -14.76
N ALA A 136 3.07 -1.63 -13.93
CA ALA A 136 1.69 -1.32 -14.31
C ALA A 136 1.08 -0.13 -13.54
N PHE A 137 1.66 0.24 -12.39
CA PHE A 137 1.21 1.33 -11.53
C PHE A 137 2.30 2.39 -11.38
N ASP A 138 1.91 3.62 -11.04
CA ASP A 138 2.88 4.71 -10.84
C ASP A 138 3.76 4.51 -9.61
N PHE A 139 3.15 3.96 -8.55
CA PHE A 139 3.79 3.63 -7.29
C PHE A 139 3.23 2.33 -6.72
N VAL A 140 4.03 1.70 -5.87
CA VAL A 140 3.63 0.55 -5.07
C VAL A 140 3.89 0.88 -3.60
N VAL A 141 2.93 0.59 -2.74
CA VAL A 141 3.13 0.54 -1.30
C VAL A 141 3.13 -0.93 -0.90
N TYR A 142 4.24 -1.41 -0.38
CA TYR A 142 4.37 -2.75 0.13
C TYR A 142 4.49 -2.71 1.65
N LEU A 143 3.52 -3.31 2.33
CA LEU A 143 3.52 -3.47 3.77
C LEU A 143 3.75 -4.93 4.12
N TYR A 144 4.82 -5.19 4.87
CA TYR A 144 5.10 -6.52 5.41
C TYR A 144 4.87 -6.53 6.92
N VAL A 145 3.97 -7.40 7.38
CA VAL A 145 3.64 -7.60 8.79
C VAL A 145 4.53 -8.72 9.34
N ASP A 146 5.51 -8.37 10.16
CA ASP A 146 6.42 -9.34 10.77
C ASP A 146 5.73 -10.08 11.91
N ILE A 147 5.41 -11.35 11.67
CA ILE A 147 4.74 -12.19 12.67
C ILE A 147 5.72 -13.00 13.54
N SER A 148 7.03 -12.86 13.31
CA SER A 148 8.05 -13.59 14.07
C SER A 148 7.95 -13.29 15.57
N LYS A 149 8.27 -14.28 16.40
CA LYS A 149 8.18 -14.13 17.86
C LYS A 149 9.11 -13.03 18.38
N ASP A 150 10.30 -12.96 17.82
CA ASP A 150 11.39 -12.05 18.15
C ASP A 150 11.40 -10.76 17.31
N LYS A 151 10.48 -10.61 16.34
CA LYS A 151 10.35 -9.44 15.48
C LYS A 151 11.62 -9.16 14.66
N LYS A 152 12.33 -10.23 14.30
CA LYS A 152 13.66 -10.18 13.67
C LYS A 152 13.70 -9.40 12.36
N ILE A 153 12.62 -9.44 11.55
CA ILE A 153 12.59 -8.78 10.23
C ILE A 153 12.34 -7.29 10.44
N ARG A 154 11.40 -6.94 11.32
CA ARG A 154 11.13 -5.55 11.68
C ARG A 154 12.36 -4.89 12.32
N ASP A 155 13.02 -5.60 13.22
CA ASP A 155 14.14 -5.04 13.98
C ASP A 155 15.43 -4.97 13.12
N SER A 156 15.54 -5.77 12.06
CA SER A 156 16.66 -5.69 11.09
C SER A 156 16.57 -4.49 10.15
N MET A 157 15.46 -3.77 10.10
CA MET A 157 15.25 -2.68 9.13
C MET A 157 16.24 -1.52 9.26
N SER A 158 16.93 -1.39 10.39
CA SER A 158 17.99 -0.39 10.58
C SER A 158 19.35 -0.80 10.01
N GLY A 159 19.48 -2.04 9.52
CA GLY A 159 20.70 -2.56 8.92
C GLY A 159 21.06 -1.86 7.61
N LYS A 160 22.37 -1.74 7.35
CA LYS A 160 22.88 -0.98 6.20
C LYS A 160 22.44 -1.59 4.87
N GLN A 161 22.51 -2.91 4.74
CA GLN A 161 22.13 -3.61 3.50
C GLN A 161 20.63 -3.53 3.24
N GLU A 162 19.83 -3.64 4.30
CA GLU A 162 18.38 -3.49 4.25
C GLU A 162 17.99 -2.09 3.79
N GLN A 163 18.61 -1.05 4.37
CA GLN A 163 18.39 0.34 3.99
C GLN A 163 18.80 0.62 2.54
N GLU A 164 19.93 0.07 2.08
CA GLU A 164 20.34 0.18 0.67
C GLU A 164 19.28 -0.39 -0.28
N LEU A 165 18.73 -1.58 0.03
CA LEU A 165 17.68 -2.18 -0.78
C LEU A 165 16.36 -1.38 -0.71
N ILE A 166 15.95 -0.94 0.48
CA ILE A 166 14.72 -0.14 0.66
C ILE A 166 14.80 1.16 -0.15
N ASN A 167 15.95 1.83 -0.10
CA ASN A 167 16.17 3.05 -0.86
C ASN A 167 16.15 2.78 -2.37
N ASP A 168 16.77 1.69 -2.84
CA ASP A 168 16.72 1.32 -4.26
C ASP A 168 15.29 1.00 -4.74
N LEU A 169 14.52 0.25 -3.95
CA LEU A 169 13.09 -0.02 -4.24
C LEU A 169 12.32 1.30 -4.40
N TRP A 170 12.56 2.27 -3.53
CA TRP A 170 11.91 3.56 -3.63
C TRP A 170 12.42 4.37 -4.82
N ASP A 171 13.73 4.57 -4.93
CA ASP A 171 14.35 5.49 -5.87
C ASP A 171 14.28 5.00 -7.31
N SER A 172 14.56 3.71 -7.53
CA SER A 172 14.63 3.09 -8.86
C SER A 172 13.30 2.51 -9.31
N HIS A 173 12.45 2.06 -8.38
CA HIS A 173 11.24 1.30 -8.71
C HIS A 173 9.92 1.92 -8.24
N ASN A 174 9.95 3.08 -7.56
CA ASN A 174 8.75 3.72 -6.99
C ASN A 174 7.96 2.78 -6.04
N ALA A 175 8.65 1.82 -5.42
CA ALA A 175 8.07 0.89 -4.46
C ALA A 175 8.45 1.33 -3.04
N LEU A 176 7.50 1.88 -2.30
CA LEU A 176 7.67 2.24 -0.90
C LEU A 176 7.47 0.99 -0.04
N PHE A 177 8.53 0.53 0.60
CA PHE A 177 8.50 -0.67 1.44
C PHE A 177 8.48 -0.30 2.93
N GLN A 178 7.53 -0.88 3.67
CA GLN A 178 7.40 -0.73 5.12
C GLN A 178 7.27 -2.09 5.81
N VAL A 179 7.82 -2.18 7.02
CA VAL A 179 7.71 -3.34 7.90
C VAL A 179 7.17 -2.91 9.26
N VAL A 180 6.23 -3.69 9.78
CA VAL A 180 5.52 -3.45 11.06
C VAL A 180 5.55 -4.67 11.96
#